data_AF-A0A2K8WYB0-F1
#
_entry.id   AF-A0A2K8WYB0-F1
#
_cell.length_a   1.000
_cell.length_b   1.000
_cell.length_c   1.000
_cell.angle_alpha   90.00
_cell.angle_beta   90.00
_cell.angle_gamma   90.00
#
_symmetry.space_group_name_H-M   'P 1'
#
loop_
_entity.id
_entity.type
_entity.pdbx_description
1 polymer ?
#
loop_
_entity_poly.entity_id
_entity_poly.type
_entity_poly.pdbx_seq_one_letter_code
_entity_poly.pdbx_strand_id
1 'polypeptide(L)'
;MNKTRFYFITLFVFLVLASYVWLNFEFKVYLWWFIPFFWWLIIKEVVTGKKWFEKKDNTLKEVNPFIPQYIEEEIDVSKNEKEGLKGIVKLCSPLKTQNKLLSFIDTNKFIELPWYELNEYAMENKIDLFIHLDWKESVSELHYWIDTVVKSLLEKEIELPNYKRFEANYLINTDWDAFKVYNEAIKKHNLQISLLETGGDEYVLVIHFTENLEKVGNAIAMLGYKHRYYK
;
A
#
# COMPACT_ATOMS: atom_id res chain seq x y z
N MET A 1 -45.26 -12.00 -7.99
CA MET A 1 -44.75 -10.67 -8.44
C MET A 1 -43.64 -10.23 -7.50
N ASN A 2 -42.48 -9.80 -8.01
CA ASN A 2 -41.34 -9.40 -7.18
C ASN A 2 -41.76 -8.20 -6.28
N LYS A 3 -41.63 -8.33 -4.96
CA LYS A 3 -42.06 -7.33 -3.96
C LYS A 3 -41.45 -5.95 -4.24
N THR A 4 -40.21 -5.92 -4.72
CA THR A 4 -39.53 -4.70 -5.15
C THR A 4 -40.18 -4.07 -6.38
N ARG A 5 -40.52 -4.88 -7.39
CA ARG A 5 -41.20 -4.38 -8.61
C ARG A 5 -42.60 -3.86 -8.30
N PHE A 6 -43.34 -4.55 -7.44
CA PHE A 6 -44.65 -4.09 -6.99
C PHE A 6 -44.58 -2.73 -6.29
N TYR A 7 -43.62 -2.56 -5.37
CA TYR A 7 -43.42 -1.29 -4.65
C TYR A 7 -43.20 -0.10 -5.59
N PHE A 8 -42.32 -0.26 -6.60
CA PHE A 8 -42.02 0.81 -7.56
C PHE A 8 -43.15 1.07 -8.56
N ILE A 9 -43.91 0.06 -8.97
CA ILE A 9 -45.10 0.25 -9.80
C ILE A 9 -46.14 1.08 -9.06
N THR A 10 -46.41 0.76 -7.80
CA THR A 10 -47.35 1.53 -6.97
C THR A 10 -46.86 2.97 -6.75
N LEU A 11 -45.55 3.16 -6.49
CA LEU A 11 -44.96 4.50 -6.37
C LEU A 11 -45.13 5.31 -7.67
N PHE A 12 -44.94 4.67 -8.83
CA PHE A 12 -45.13 5.31 -10.13
C PHE A 12 -46.57 5.75 -10.35
N VAL A 13 -47.55 4.91 -9.99
CA VAL A 13 -48.97 5.26 -10.06
C VAL A 13 -49.31 6.46 -9.16
N PHE A 14 -48.76 6.50 -7.94
CA PHE A 14 -48.92 7.65 -7.05
C PHE A 14 -48.35 8.95 -7.66
N LEU A 15 -47.20 8.87 -8.33
CA LEU A 15 -46.60 10.04 -9.00
C LEU A 15 -47.48 10.54 -10.16
N VAL A 16 -48.00 9.65 -11.00
CA VAL A 16 -48.88 10.02 -12.13
C VAL A 16 -50.17 10.66 -11.62
N LEU A 17 -50.79 10.10 -10.58
CA LEU A 17 -51.99 10.67 -9.97
C LEU A 17 -51.71 12.01 -9.29
N ALA A 18 -50.59 12.16 -8.59
CA ALA A 18 -50.19 13.43 -8.00
C ALA A 18 -49.97 14.51 -9.07
N SER A 19 -49.32 14.17 -10.19
CA SER A 19 -49.16 15.08 -11.33
C SER A 19 -50.49 15.48 -11.98
N TYR A 20 -51.43 14.54 -12.09
CA TYR A 20 -52.76 14.82 -12.63
C TYR A 20 -53.56 15.75 -11.71
N VAL A 21 -53.53 15.50 -10.39
CA VAL A 21 -54.20 16.37 -9.41
C VAL A 21 -53.57 17.76 -9.42
N TRP A 22 -52.24 17.85 -9.51
CA TRP A 22 -51.46 19.11 -9.64
C TRP A 22 -51.92 20.02 -10.77
N LEU A 23 -52.29 19.43 -11.90
CA LEU A 23 -52.70 20.20 -13.07
C LEU A 23 -54.17 20.64 -13.04
N ASN A 24 -55.02 20.00 -12.22
CA ASN A 24 -56.48 20.11 -12.35
C ASN A 24 -57.23 20.60 -11.09
N PHE A 25 -56.59 20.70 -9.92
CA PHE A 25 -57.29 21.01 -8.66
C PHE A 25 -56.65 22.14 -7.83
N GLU A 26 -57.42 22.80 -6.96
CA GLU A 26 -56.95 23.88 -6.08
C GLU A 26 -56.11 23.40 -4.88
N PHE A 27 -55.18 24.25 -4.41
CA PHE A 27 -54.09 23.92 -3.47
C PHE A 27 -54.52 23.26 -2.13
N LYS A 28 -55.80 23.33 -1.75
CA LYS A 28 -56.32 22.74 -0.51
C LYS A 28 -56.47 21.21 -0.54
N VAL A 29 -56.63 20.59 -1.72
CA VAL A 29 -56.83 19.12 -1.84
C VAL A 29 -55.51 18.35 -1.69
N TYR A 30 -54.38 19.03 -1.90
CA TYR A 30 -53.04 18.43 -1.96
C TYR A 30 -52.53 17.92 -0.61
N LEU A 31 -52.86 18.62 0.48
CA LEU A 31 -52.40 18.29 1.83
C LEU A 31 -52.77 16.85 2.24
N TRP A 32 -53.94 16.38 1.81
CA TRP A 32 -54.41 15.03 2.11
C TRP A 32 -53.73 13.95 1.27
N TRP A 33 -53.20 14.29 0.09
CA TRP A 33 -52.51 13.36 -0.80
C TRP A 33 -51.05 13.12 -0.40
N PHE A 34 -50.39 14.11 0.19
CA PHE A 34 -49.01 13.97 0.62
C PHE A 34 -48.84 12.99 1.78
N ILE A 35 -49.82 12.89 2.69
CA ILE A 35 -49.76 11.98 3.85
C ILE A 35 -49.54 10.51 3.43
N PRO A 36 -50.39 9.89 2.60
CA PRO A 36 -50.19 8.51 2.16
C PRO A 36 -48.95 8.34 1.27
N PHE A 37 -48.59 9.36 0.48
CA PHE A 37 -47.38 9.32 -0.35
C PHE A 37 -46.10 9.28 0.48
N PHE A 38 -45.95 10.17 1.47
CA PHE A 38 -44.81 10.16 2.38
C PHE A 38 -44.77 8.91 3.23
N TRP A 39 -45.93 8.43 3.69
CA TRP A 39 -46.01 7.14 4.38
C TRP A 39 -45.50 5.99 3.50
N TRP A 40 -45.89 5.97 2.22
CA TRP A 40 -45.43 4.98 1.25
C TRP A 40 -43.91 5.04 1.01
N LEU A 41 -43.31 6.23 1.01
CA LEU A 41 -41.85 6.40 0.90
C LEU A 41 -41.11 5.83 2.12
N ILE A 42 -41.65 6.00 3.33
CA ILE A 42 -41.01 5.54 4.57
C ILE A 42 -41.00 4.01 4.66
N ILE A 43 -42.08 3.34 4.24
CA ILE A 43 -42.19 1.87 4.34
C ILE A 43 -41.36 1.10 3.31
N LYS A 44 -40.62 1.78 2.41
CA LYS A 44 -39.78 1.12 1.39
C LYS A 44 -38.90 0.04 2.00
N GLU A 45 -38.22 0.35 3.10
CA GLU A 45 -37.27 -0.57 3.75
C GLU A 45 -37.97 -1.84 4.23
N VAL A 46 -39.18 -1.71 4.79
CA VAL A 46 -40.01 -2.83 5.26
C VAL A 46 -40.51 -3.69 4.09
N VAL A 47 -40.86 -3.08 2.96
CA VAL A 47 -41.45 -3.80 1.81
C VAL A 47 -40.38 -4.43 0.90
N THR A 48 -39.28 -3.72 0.68
CA THR A 48 -38.26 -4.08 -0.32
C THR A 48 -36.96 -4.61 0.28
N GLY A 49 -36.78 -4.49 1.60
CA GLY A 49 -35.54 -4.86 2.30
C GLY A 49 -34.34 -3.96 1.96
N LYS A 50 -34.56 -2.84 1.26
CA LYS A 50 -33.51 -1.94 0.79
C LYS A 50 -33.74 -0.51 1.25
N LYS A 51 -32.71 0.12 1.80
CA LYS A 51 -32.71 1.54 2.18
C LYS A 51 -32.78 2.45 0.95
N TRP A 52 -33.19 3.71 1.12
CA TRP A 52 -33.14 4.72 0.04
C TRP A 52 -31.70 5.11 -0.31
N PHE A 53 -30.85 5.14 0.71
CA PHE A 53 -29.44 5.44 0.59
C PHE A 53 -28.69 4.33 1.34
N GLU A 54 -28.01 3.46 0.60
CA GLU A 54 -27.06 2.54 1.19
C GLU A 54 -25.82 3.37 1.55
N LYS A 55 -25.60 3.58 2.86
CA LYS A 55 -24.28 3.99 3.33
C LYS A 55 -23.35 2.85 2.92
N LYS A 56 -22.34 3.14 2.10
CA LYS A 56 -21.34 2.16 1.67
C LYS A 56 -20.68 1.62 2.93
N ASP A 57 -21.13 0.45 3.35
CA ASP A 57 -20.64 -0.20 4.56
C ASP A 57 -19.27 -0.77 4.21
N ASN A 58 -18.22 -0.06 4.64
CA ASN A 58 -16.85 -0.55 4.59
C ASN A 58 -16.66 -1.53 5.76
N THR A 59 -17.51 -2.56 5.86
CA THR A 59 -17.18 -3.70 6.70
C THR A 59 -15.98 -4.38 6.06
N LEU A 60 -14.80 -4.00 6.57
CA LEU A 60 -13.55 -4.73 6.40
C LEU A 60 -13.90 -6.21 6.60
N LYS A 61 -13.66 -7.03 5.58
CA LYS A 61 -13.66 -8.47 5.78
C LYS A 61 -12.61 -8.74 6.86
N GLU A 62 -12.99 -9.44 7.93
CA GLU A 62 -11.99 -10.01 8.83
C GLU A 62 -11.11 -10.94 8.00
N VAL A 63 -9.91 -10.47 7.66
CA VAL A 63 -8.83 -11.28 7.14
C VAL A 63 -8.10 -11.82 8.35
N ASN A 64 -8.05 -13.14 8.49
CA ASN A 64 -7.28 -13.77 9.55
C ASN A 64 -5.81 -13.30 9.46
N PRO A 65 -5.20 -12.86 10.58
CA PRO A 65 -3.82 -12.41 10.56
C PRO A 65 -2.91 -13.54 10.08
N PHE A 66 -2.05 -13.23 9.11
CA PHE A 66 -1.00 -14.14 8.66
C PHE A 66 -0.02 -14.34 9.82
N ILE A 67 0.12 -15.56 10.30
CA ILE A 67 1.10 -15.95 11.32
C ILE A 67 2.26 -16.63 10.58
N PRO A 68 3.39 -15.94 10.37
CA PRO A 68 4.58 -16.59 9.82
C PRO A 68 5.13 -17.60 10.83
N GLN A 69 5.40 -18.82 10.35
CA GLN A 69 6.16 -19.82 11.10
C GLN A 69 7.63 -19.66 10.75
N TYR A 70 8.45 -19.35 11.75
CA TYR A 70 9.90 -19.20 11.62
C TYR A 70 10.61 -20.48 12.05
N ILE A 71 11.63 -20.87 11.28
CA ILE A 71 12.62 -21.88 11.64
C ILE A 71 13.92 -21.10 11.89
N GLU A 72 14.43 -21.13 13.11
CA GLU A 72 15.69 -20.51 13.49
C GLU A 72 16.87 -21.44 13.14
N GLU A 73 17.85 -20.93 12.39
CA GLU A 73 19.20 -21.49 12.32
C GLU A 73 20.22 -20.37 12.59
N GLU A 74 21.23 -20.67 13.40
CA GLU A 74 22.37 -19.79 13.72
C GLU A 74 23.22 -19.51 12.46
N ILE A 75 23.54 -18.24 12.23
CA ILE A 75 24.34 -17.80 11.07
C ILE A 75 25.81 -17.66 11.46
N ASP A 76 26.67 -18.46 10.82
CA ASP A 76 28.11 -18.24 10.69
C ASP A 76 28.34 -17.38 9.44
N VAL A 77 28.94 -16.18 9.61
CA VAL A 77 29.08 -15.16 8.56
C VAL A 77 30.01 -15.68 7.44
N SER A 78 29.43 -16.13 6.33
CA SER A 78 30.17 -16.73 5.22
C SER A 78 30.73 -15.69 4.24
N LYS A 79 31.81 -16.02 3.51
CA LYS A 79 32.39 -15.22 2.40
C LYS A 79 31.35 -14.71 1.39
N ASN A 80 30.20 -15.38 1.29
CA ASN A 80 29.12 -15.02 0.38
C ASN A 80 28.40 -13.73 0.80
N GLU A 81 28.30 -13.42 2.09
CA GLU A 81 27.56 -12.23 2.55
C GLU A 81 28.26 -10.94 2.13
N LYS A 82 29.60 -10.87 2.24
CA LYS A 82 30.36 -9.70 1.76
C LYS A 82 30.15 -9.48 0.25
N GLU A 83 30.11 -10.54 -0.54
CA GLU A 83 29.84 -10.44 -1.98
C GLU A 83 28.38 -10.06 -2.26
N GLY A 84 27.43 -10.54 -1.46
CA GLY A 84 26.04 -10.09 -1.45
C GLY A 84 25.92 -8.59 -1.19
N LEU A 85 26.56 -8.09 -0.14
CA LEU A 85 26.57 -6.66 0.21
C LEU A 85 27.18 -5.81 -0.92
N LYS A 86 28.32 -6.23 -1.49
CA LYS A 86 28.92 -5.55 -2.64
C LYS A 86 27.98 -5.53 -3.84
N GLY A 87 27.25 -6.63 -4.07
CA GLY A 87 26.20 -6.72 -5.07
C GLY A 87 25.13 -5.66 -4.85
N ILE A 88 24.56 -5.60 -3.64
CA ILE A 88 23.57 -4.59 -3.26
C ILE A 88 24.10 -3.17 -3.47
N VAL A 89 25.30 -2.85 -2.97
CA VAL A 89 25.90 -1.52 -3.13
C VAL A 89 26.03 -1.14 -4.61
N LYS A 90 26.51 -2.04 -5.46
CA LYS A 90 26.71 -1.76 -6.88
C LYS A 90 25.40 -1.58 -7.66
N LEU A 91 24.35 -2.28 -7.26
CA LEU A 91 23.07 -2.34 -7.97
C LEU A 91 22.04 -1.33 -7.46
N CYS A 92 22.12 -0.97 -6.17
CA CYS A 92 21.10 -0.20 -5.47
C CYS A 92 21.59 1.17 -4.98
N SER A 93 22.87 1.53 -5.18
CA SER A 93 23.40 2.83 -4.75
C SER A 93 24.01 3.63 -5.91
N PRO A 94 23.96 4.98 -5.86
CA PRO A 94 24.55 5.83 -6.90
C PRO A 94 26.06 5.62 -7.03
N LEU A 95 26.60 5.66 -8.26
CA LEU A 95 28.04 5.45 -8.53
C LEU A 95 28.97 6.30 -7.65
N LYS A 96 28.58 7.54 -7.35
CA LYS A 96 29.35 8.47 -6.50
C LYS A 96 29.52 8.01 -5.05
N THR A 97 28.63 7.16 -4.54
CA THR A 97 28.66 6.67 -3.14
C THR A 97 29.23 5.26 -3.03
N GLN A 98 29.23 4.48 -4.12
CA GLN A 98 29.64 3.08 -4.13
C GLN A 98 31.05 2.86 -3.57
N ASN A 99 32.06 3.62 -4.01
CA ASN A 99 33.45 3.40 -3.58
C ASN A 99 33.61 3.46 -2.06
N LYS A 100 32.89 4.36 -1.41
CA LYS A 100 32.93 4.52 0.05
C LYS A 100 32.34 3.31 0.77
N LEU A 101 31.17 2.86 0.33
CA LEU A 101 30.50 1.68 0.90
C LEU A 101 31.26 0.38 0.64
N LEU A 102 31.80 0.21 -0.58
CA LEU A 102 32.62 -0.95 -0.94
C LEU A 102 33.90 -1.01 -0.10
N SER A 103 34.55 0.14 0.12
CA SER A 103 35.74 0.22 0.97
C SER A 103 35.42 -0.21 2.40
N PHE A 104 34.29 0.25 2.95
CA PHE A 104 33.82 -0.18 4.27
C PHE A 104 33.61 -1.70 4.33
N ILE A 105 32.92 -2.32 3.35
CA ILE A 105 32.69 -3.78 3.33
C ILE A 105 34.01 -4.57 3.31
N ASP A 106 35.01 -4.09 2.56
CA ASP A 106 36.31 -4.76 2.45
C ASP A 106 37.11 -4.66 3.74
N THR A 107 37.13 -3.49 4.39
CA THR A 107 37.93 -3.25 5.59
C THR A 107 37.25 -3.65 6.89
N ASN A 108 35.92 -3.60 6.95
CA ASN A 108 35.19 -3.83 8.19
C ASN A 108 35.18 -5.31 8.55
N LYS A 109 35.29 -5.56 9.85
CA LYS A 109 35.04 -6.86 10.45
C LYS A 109 33.68 -6.77 11.13
N PHE A 110 32.67 -7.32 10.48
CA PHE A 110 31.31 -7.38 11.00
C PHE A 110 31.28 -8.19 12.31
N ILE A 111 30.57 -7.66 13.30
CA ILE A 111 30.40 -8.21 14.65
C ILE A 111 28.96 -8.72 14.80
N GLU A 112 27.99 -8.04 14.20
CA GLU A 112 26.57 -8.38 14.21
C GLU A 112 26.11 -8.75 12.79
N LEU A 113 24.92 -8.28 12.37
CA LEU A 113 24.38 -8.47 11.04
C LEU A 113 25.10 -7.57 10.03
N PRO A 114 25.81 -8.13 9.02
CA PRO A 114 26.62 -7.34 8.11
C PRO A 114 25.84 -6.27 7.33
N TRP A 115 24.58 -6.53 6.97
CA TRP A 115 23.73 -5.56 6.28
C TRP A 115 23.31 -4.40 7.19
N TYR A 116 23.08 -4.67 8.48
CA TYR A 116 22.69 -3.66 9.46
C TYR A 116 23.85 -2.70 9.73
N GLU A 117 25.05 -3.24 9.98
CA GLU A 117 26.26 -2.42 10.15
C GLU A 117 26.59 -1.59 8.91
N LEU A 118 26.42 -2.16 7.70
CA LEU A 118 26.56 -1.41 6.47
C LEU A 118 25.51 -0.30 6.35
N ASN A 119 24.27 -0.55 6.80
CA ASN A 119 23.20 0.42 6.73
C ASN A 119 23.44 1.59 7.69
N GLU A 120 23.84 1.32 8.94
CA GLU A 120 24.27 2.34 9.90
C GLU A 120 25.38 3.22 9.32
N TYR A 121 26.43 2.61 8.76
CA TYR A 121 27.49 3.33 8.09
C TYR A 121 26.99 4.15 6.88
N ALA A 122 26.06 3.61 6.10
CA ALA A 122 25.48 4.33 4.96
C ALA A 122 24.68 5.57 5.44
N MET A 123 23.87 5.41 6.49
CA MET A 123 23.07 6.48 7.10
C MET A 123 23.95 7.61 7.67
N GLU A 124 25.01 7.29 8.41
CA GLU A 124 25.99 8.28 8.91
C GLU A 124 26.59 9.12 7.78
N ASN A 125 26.66 8.53 6.58
CA ASN A 125 27.21 9.14 5.39
C ASN A 125 26.15 9.70 4.43
N LYS A 126 24.89 9.77 4.87
CA LYS A 126 23.73 10.28 4.11
C LYS A 126 23.51 9.51 2.82
N ILE A 127 23.65 8.19 2.88
CA ILE A 127 23.42 7.26 1.78
C ILE A 127 22.29 6.32 2.19
N ASP A 128 21.14 6.48 1.55
CA ASP A 128 19.97 5.66 1.83
C ASP A 128 20.08 4.39 0.98
N LEU A 129 20.69 3.34 1.55
CA LEU A 129 20.94 2.07 0.87
C LEU A 129 19.84 1.04 1.17
N PHE A 130 19.66 0.72 2.44
CA PHE A 130 18.53 -0.08 2.90
C PHE A 130 17.53 0.87 3.58
N ILE A 131 16.29 0.79 3.15
CA ILE A 131 15.19 1.44 3.84
C ILE A 131 14.68 0.44 4.88
N HIS A 132 14.86 0.79 6.15
CA HIS A 132 14.44 -0.01 7.30
C HIS A 132 13.25 0.68 7.97
N LEU A 133 12.11 -0.01 8.01
CA LEU A 133 10.84 0.52 8.51
C LEU A 133 10.25 -0.44 9.53
N ASP A 134 9.77 0.09 10.66
CA ASP A 134 8.96 -0.68 11.61
C ASP A 134 7.64 -1.10 10.94
N TRP A 135 7.06 -2.23 11.34
CA TRP A 135 5.79 -2.69 10.80
C TRP A 135 4.60 -1.74 11.09
N LYS A 136 4.71 -0.92 12.14
CA LYS A 136 3.77 0.15 12.52
C LYS A 136 4.15 1.49 11.91
N GLU A 137 5.13 1.53 11.03
CA GLU A 137 5.55 2.79 10.44
C GLU A 137 4.48 3.33 9.48
N SER A 138 4.45 4.65 9.35
CA SER A 138 3.45 5.37 8.56
C SER A 138 3.74 5.30 7.06
N VAL A 139 2.70 5.37 6.23
CA VAL A 139 2.88 5.50 4.77
C VAL A 139 3.57 6.82 4.38
N SER A 140 3.51 7.86 5.22
CA SER A 140 4.29 9.09 5.02
C SER A 140 5.80 8.86 5.16
N GLU A 141 6.22 8.00 6.09
CA GLU A 141 7.63 7.68 6.25
C GLU A 141 8.12 6.85 5.06
N LEU A 142 7.34 5.86 4.63
CA LEU A 142 7.60 5.13 3.39
C LEU A 142 7.74 6.08 2.18
N HIS A 143 6.85 7.08 2.09
CA HIS A 143 6.91 8.10 1.04
C HIS A 143 8.24 8.84 1.05
N TYR A 144 8.64 9.32 2.23
CA TYR A 144 9.88 10.08 2.42
C TYR A 144 11.11 9.28 1.97
N TRP A 145 11.21 8.02 2.40
CA TRP A 145 12.35 7.18 2.03
C TRP A 145 12.39 6.84 0.54
N ILE A 146 11.24 6.50 -0.06
CA ILE A 146 11.16 6.22 -1.49
C ILE A 146 11.53 7.46 -2.31
N ASP A 147 11.00 8.63 -1.95
CA ASP A 147 11.32 9.89 -2.64
C ASP A 147 12.82 10.18 -2.61
N THR A 148 13.43 10.06 -1.43
CA THR A 148 14.85 10.35 -1.22
C THR A 148 15.74 9.41 -2.03
N VAL A 149 15.50 8.09 -1.95
CA VAL A 149 16.29 7.09 -2.69
C VAL A 149 16.10 7.21 -4.19
N VAL A 150 14.86 7.37 -4.67
CA VAL A 150 14.58 7.50 -6.11
C VAL A 150 15.22 8.75 -6.69
N LYS A 151 15.11 9.88 -5.99
CA LYS A 151 15.78 11.13 -6.38
C LYS A 151 17.29 10.96 -6.45
N SER A 152 17.86 10.21 -5.51
CA SER A 152 19.30 9.91 -5.47
C SER A 152 19.74 9.03 -6.65
N LEU A 153 18.95 8.00 -7.01
CA LEU A 153 19.25 7.07 -8.09
C LEU A 153 19.05 7.66 -9.49
N LEU A 154 17.98 8.45 -9.69
CA LEU A 154 17.66 9.04 -11.00
C LEU A 154 18.28 10.42 -11.21
N GLU A 155 18.84 11.01 -10.16
CA GLU A 155 19.34 12.40 -10.11
C GLU A 155 18.28 13.44 -10.53
N LYS A 156 17.00 13.11 -10.33
CA LYS A 156 15.84 13.96 -10.62
C LYS A 156 14.65 13.59 -9.75
N GLU A 157 13.75 14.53 -9.57
CA GLU A 157 12.47 14.28 -8.90
C GLU A 157 11.48 13.59 -9.86
N ILE A 158 10.64 12.73 -9.30
CA ILE A 158 9.53 12.10 -10.02
C ILE A 158 8.24 12.31 -9.24
N GLU A 159 7.11 12.21 -9.92
CA GLU A 159 5.81 12.27 -9.26
C GLU A 159 5.52 10.93 -8.56
N LEU A 160 5.59 10.94 -7.23
CA LEU A 160 5.14 9.83 -6.41
C LEU A 160 3.66 9.94 -6.04
N PRO A 161 3.01 8.83 -5.71
CA PRO A 161 1.62 8.87 -5.28
C PRO A 161 1.44 9.75 -4.04
N ASN A 162 0.34 10.52 -4.02
CA ASN A 162 0.02 11.35 -2.86
C ASN A 162 -0.23 10.48 -1.62
N TYR A 163 0.72 10.50 -0.69
CA TYR A 163 0.64 9.71 0.55
C TYR A 163 -0.57 10.10 1.43
N LYS A 164 -1.12 11.31 1.27
CA LYS A 164 -2.33 11.76 2.03
C LYS A 164 -3.61 11.06 1.58
N ARG A 165 -3.60 10.37 0.42
CA ARG A 165 -4.73 9.53 0.00
C ARG A 165 -4.85 8.28 0.88
N PHE A 166 -3.75 7.90 1.53
CA PHE A 166 -3.74 6.96 2.63
C PHE A 166 -4.10 7.83 3.84
N GLU A 167 -5.32 7.69 4.39
CA GLU A 167 -5.76 8.50 5.56
C GLU A 167 -4.70 8.47 6.69
N ALA A 168 -4.71 9.47 7.56
CA ALA A 168 -3.63 9.84 8.48
C ALA A 168 -3.14 8.76 9.50
N ASN A 169 -3.68 7.54 9.46
CA ASN A 169 -3.34 6.43 10.35
C ASN A 169 -3.06 5.09 9.63
N TYR A 170 -2.94 5.07 8.29
CA TYR A 170 -2.61 3.80 7.61
C TYR A 170 -1.13 3.47 7.83
N LEU A 171 -0.92 2.42 8.62
CA LEU A 171 0.35 1.74 8.77
C LEU A 171 0.68 0.99 7.48
N ILE A 172 1.96 0.77 7.22
CA ILE A 172 2.44 0.03 6.05
C ILE A 172 1.84 -1.39 5.98
N ASN A 173 1.58 -2.02 7.13
CA ASN A 173 1.07 -3.39 7.23
C ASN A 173 -0.43 -3.57 6.93
N THR A 174 -1.15 -2.50 6.56
CA THR A 174 -2.60 -2.54 6.30
C THR A 174 -2.93 -3.14 4.92
N ASP A 175 -4.19 -3.56 4.72
CA ASP A 175 -4.71 -4.24 3.51
C ASP A 175 -4.45 -3.53 2.16
N TRP A 176 -3.92 -2.30 2.18
CA TRP A 176 -3.75 -1.45 1.02
C TRP A 176 -2.38 -1.56 0.34
N ASP A 177 -1.53 -2.51 0.77
CA ASP A 177 -0.22 -2.88 0.20
C ASP A 177 0.51 -1.67 -0.41
N ALA A 178 0.82 -0.69 0.45
CA ALA A 178 1.38 0.60 0.05
C ALA A 178 2.63 0.41 -0.83
N PHE A 179 3.47 -0.57 -0.49
CA PHE A 179 4.63 -0.97 -1.28
C PHE A 179 4.29 -1.27 -2.73
N LYS A 180 3.23 -2.05 -3.00
CA LYS A 180 2.79 -2.31 -4.37
C LYS A 180 2.44 -1.02 -5.10
N VAL A 181 1.74 -0.09 -4.45
CA VAL A 181 1.33 1.14 -5.12
C VAL A 181 2.51 2.07 -5.42
N TYR A 182 3.49 2.15 -4.52
CA TYR A 182 4.73 2.86 -4.79
C TYR A 182 5.58 2.15 -5.85
N ASN A 183 5.66 0.82 -5.80
CA ASN A 183 6.37 0.04 -6.79
C ASN A 183 5.86 0.33 -8.21
N GLU A 184 4.54 0.30 -8.41
CA GLU A 184 3.94 0.61 -9.72
C GLU A 184 4.19 2.06 -10.18
N ALA A 185 4.38 3.00 -9.25
CA ALA A 185 4.73 4.38 -9.59
C ALA A 185 6.18 4.48 -10.08
N ILE A 186 7.13 3.93 -9.34
CA ILE A 186 8.56 4.02 -9.67
C ILE A 186 8.94 3.13 -10.86
N LYS A 187 8.19 2.07 -11.14
CA LYS A 187 8.39 1.16 -12.28
C LYS A 187 8.22 1.83 -13.63
N LYS A 188 7.43 2.90 -13.70
CA LYS A 188 7.35 3.78 -14.88
C LYS A 188 8.67 4.48 -15.20
N HIS A 189 9.59 4.51 -14.24
CA HIS A 189 10.93 5.07 -14.35
C HIS A 189 12.03 4.00 -14.31
N ASN A 190 11.68 2.75 -14.67
CA ASN A 190 12.56 1.59 -14.67
C ASN A 190 13.16 1.23 -13.30
N LEU A 191 12.54 1.67 -12.20
CA LEU A 191 12.94 1.29 -10.83
C LEU A 191 11.98 0.27 -10.23
N GLN A 192 12.41 -0.46 -9.21
CA GLN A 192 11.61 -1.45 -8.52
C GLN A 192 12.01 -1.58 -7.06
N ILE A 193 11.03 -1.91 -6.21
CA ILE A 193 11.22 -2.24 -4.80
C ILE A 193 11.48 -3.75 -4.67
N SER A 194 12.53 -4.10 -3.94
CA SER A 194 12.84 -5.46 -3.50
C SER A 194 12.97 -5.50 -1.99
N LEU A 195 12.21 -6.40 -1.35
CA LEU A 195 12.22 -6.59 0.09
C LEU A 195 13.11 -7.78 0.45
N LEU A 196 13.83 -7.62 1.56
CA LEU A 196 14.54 -8.67 2.26
C LEU A 196 13.60 -9.22 3.34
N GLU A 197 13.23 -10.49 3.25
CA GLU A 197 12.43 -11.13 4.31
C GLU A 197 13.34 -11.47 5.49
N THR A 198 13.49 -10.53 6.44
CA THR A 198 14.30 -10.73 7.65
C THR A 198 13.65 -11.66 8.66
N GLY A 199 12.33 -11.84 8.56
CA GLY A 199 11.53 -12.60 9.53
C GLY A 199 11.27 -11.85 10.84
N GLY A 200 11.68 -10.59 10.93
CA GLY A 200 11.34 -9.70 12.04
C GLY A 200 10.02 -8.97 11.84
N ASP A 201 9.65 -8.20 12.86
CA ASP A 201 8.53 -7.24 12.85
C ASP A 201 8.95 -5.94 12.14
N GLU A 202 9.55 -6.06 10.96
CA GLU A 202 10.14 -4.93 10.22
C GLU A 202 10.10 -5.19 8.72
N TYR A 203 10.25 -4.10 7.97
CA TYR A 203 10.43 -4.13 6.53
C TYR A 203 11.80 -3.58 6.18
N VAL A 204 12.61 -4.41 5.53
CA VAL A 204 13.89 -3.99 4.95
C VAL A 204 13.77 -4.08 3.44
N LEU A 205 14.01 -2.97 2.75
CA LEU A 205 13.89 -2.91 1.31
C LEU A 205 15.03 -2.14 0.66
N VAL A 206 15.27 -2.47 -0.61
CA VAL A 206 16.19 -1.78 -1.50
C VAL A 206 15.45 -1.37 -2.76
N ILE A 207 15.89 -0.27 -3.36
CA ILE A 207 15.38 0.21 -4.65
C ILE A 207 16.49 0.09 -5.68
N HIS A 208 16.17 -0.46 -6.85
CA HIS A 208 17.13 -0.68 -7.91
C HIS A 208 16.46 -0.59 -9.28
N PHE A 209 17.26 -0.55 -10.34
CA PHE A 209 16.74 -0.64 -11.69
C PHE A 209 16.12 -2.03 -11.97
N THR A 210 14.98 -2.05 -12.64
CA THR A 210 14.20 -3.25 -13.02
C THR A 210 15.04 -4.30 -13.75
N GLU A 211 15.98 -3.87 -14.60
CA GLU A 211 16.92 -4.75 -15.32
C GLU A 211 17.87 -5.55 -14.38
N ASN A 212 18.04 -5.08 -13.14
CA ASN A 212 18.91 -5.71 -12.16
C ASN A 212 18.17 -6.67 -11.21
N LEU A 213 16.87 -6.92 -11.42
CA LEU A 213 16.03 -7.72 -10.51
C LEU A 213 16.64 -9.07 -10.14
N GLU A 214 17.08 -9.84 -11.12
CA GLU A 214 17.68 -11.17 -10.88
C GLU A 214 18.99 -11.06 -10.09
N LYS A 215 19.83 -10.08 -10.43
CA LYS A 215 21.12 -9.85 -9.76
C LYS A 215 20.92 -9.41 -8.31
N VAL A 216 19.94 -8.55 -8.05
CA VAL A 216 19.57 -8.13 -6.69
C VAL A 216 19.01 -9.31 -5.91
N GLY A 217 18.15 -10.14 -6.51
CA GLY A 217 17.66 -11.36 -5.86
C GLY A 217 18.78 -12.31 -5.46
N ASN A 218 19.77 -12.52 -6.34
CA ASN A 218 20.96 -13.31 -6.03
C ASN A 218 21.79 -12.68 -4.91
N ALA A 219 21.97 -11.36 -4.91
CA ALA A 219 22.69 -10.66 -3.86
C ALA A 219 21.98 -10.77 -2.50
N ILE A 220 20.64 -10.65 -2.46
CA ILE A 220 19.83 -10.85 -1.24
C ILE A 220 19.95 -12.30 -0.74
N ALA A 221 19.91 -13.29 -1.64
CA ALA A 221 20.06 -14.70 -1.28
C ALA A 221 21.45 -14.99 -0.69
N MET A 222 22.51 -14.33 -1.17
CA MET A 222 23.86 -14.42 -0.61
C MET A 222 23.96 -13.85 0.81
N LEU A 223 23.04 -12.96 1.21
CA LEU A 223 22.89 -12.46 2.59
C LEU A 223 22.07 -13.41 3.47
N GLY A 224 21.58 -14.54 2.95
CA GLY A 224 20.76 -15.49 3.69
C GLY A 224 19.27 -15.14 3.77
N TYR A 225 18.82 -14.10 3.08
CA TYR A 225 17.42 -13.68 3.10
C TYR A 225 16.64 -14.13 1.86
N LYS A 226 15.32 -14.28 2.01
CA LYS A 226 14.43 -14.47 0.87
C LYS A 226 14.15 -13.13 0.20
N HIS A 227 14.08 -13.16 -1.11
CA HIS A 227 13.77 -12.00 -1.94
C HIS A 227 12.27 -11.94 -2.27
N ARG A 228 11.62 -10.87 -1.83
CA ARG A 228 10.22 -10.58 -2.17
C ARG A 228 10.15 -9.36 -3.08
N TYR A 229 9.38 -9.45 -4.15
CA TYR A 229 9.22 -8.35 -5.11
C TYR A 229 7.83 -8.36 -5.75
N TYR A 230 7.47 -7.22 -6.35
CA TYR A 230 6.19 -7.04 -7.03
C TYR A 230 6.35 -7.20 -8.54
N LYS A 231 5.63 -8.17 -9.11
CA LYS A 231 5.60 -8.45 -10.56
C LYS A 231 4.87 -7.38 -11.35
#